data_AF-D0A2L0-F1
#
_entry.id   AF-D0A2L0-F1
#
_cell.length_a   1.000
_cell.length_b   1.000
_cell.length_c   1.000
_cell.angle_alpha   90.00
_cell.angle_beta   90.00
_cell.angle_gamma   90.00
#
_symmetry.space_group_name_H-M   'P 1'
#
loop_
_entity.id
_entity.type
_entity.pdbx_description
1 polymer ?
#
loop_
_entity_poly.entity_id
_entity_poly.type
_entity_poly.pdbx_seq_one_letter_code
_entity_poly.pdbx_strand_id
1 'polypeptide(L)'
;MYRESLLGVALGATLAELESDCLLTEGQKQQLWEIFDIAMDRTLAEAPVRSQVRVRTSAPSLVGHATLGGESGLSSIDAPTLSTRPAEMEFPLPPSEVTHTVATTPCDVLDEEVLYPVYRVKDGMWTILLKDPILELTDATGSTETIRLDYLKVYLKEVVSRSATSVSASSRKKRKRSRP
;
A
#
# COMPACT_ATOMS: atom_id res chain seq x y z
N MET A 1 10.26 0.32 -3.18
CA MET A 1 8.86 0.31 -2.68
C MET A 1 8.08 -0.82 -3.32
N TYR A 2 8.08 -0.93 -4.64
CA TYR A 2 7.24 -1.89 -5.37
C TYR A 2 7.69 -3.35 -5.32
N ARG A 3 8.81 -3.67 -4.67
CA ARG A 3 9.26 -5.07 -4.50
C ARG A 3 8.31 -5.92 -3.66
N GLU A 4 7.53 -5.29 -2.76
CA GLU A 4 6.46 -5.96 -1.99
C GLU A 4 5.13 -6.05 -2.75
N SER A 5 5.03 -5.47 -3.96
CA SER A 5 3.83 -5.64 -4.80
C SER A 5 3.74 -7.06 -5.33
N LEU A 6 2.56 -7.48 -5.81
CA LEU A 6 2.38 -8.80 -6.43
C LEU A 6 3.42 -9.08 -7.52
N LEU A 7 3.72 -8.08 -8.37
CA LEU A 7 4.72 -8.23 -9.43
C LEU A 7 6.15 -8.35 -8.86
N GLY A 8 6.45 -7.58 -7.81
CA GLY A 8 7.72 -7.68 -7.10
C GLY A 8 7.91 -9.05 -6.47
N VAL A 9 6.92 -9.54 -5.72
CA VAL A 9 6.95 -10.88 -5.11
C VAL A 9 7.10 -11.97 -6.17
N ALA A 10 6.38 -11.86 -7.29
CA ALA A 10 6.52 -12.79 -8.40
C ALA A 10 7.94 -12.79 -9.00
N LEU A 11 8.55 -11.62 -9.19
CA LEU A 11 9.95 -11.52 -9.63
C LEU A 11 10.91 -12.12 -8.58
N GLY A 12 10.67 -11.88 -7.30
CA GLY A 12 11.47 -12.47 -6.23
C GLY A 12 11.42 -14.00 -6.24
N ALA A 13 10.23 -14.57 -6.44
CA ALA A 13 10.04 -16.01 -6.55
C ALA A 13 10.77 -16.57 -7.78
N THR A 14 10.63 -15.94 -8.96
CA THR A 14 11.31 -16.41 -10.17
C THR A 14 12.83 -16.31 -10.08
N LEU A 15 13.36 -15.26 -9.42
CA LEU A 15 14.81 -15.14 -9.18
C LEU A 15 15.33 -16.22 -8.22
N ALA A 16 14.52 -16.64 -7.24
CA ALA A 16 14.85 -17.73 -6.34
C ALA A 16 14.82 -19.09 -7.05
N GLU A 17 13.88 -19.31 -7.97
CA GLU A 17 13.85 -20.51 -8.82
C GLU A 17 15.05 -20.54 -9.79
N LEU A 18 15.38 -19.42 -10.43
CA LEU A 18 16.50 -19.35 -11.37
C LEU A 18 17.88 -19.46 -10.70
N GLU A 19 17.95 -19.27 -9.38
CA GLU A 19 19.20 -19.49 -8.63
C GLU A 19 19.68 -20.93 -8.73
N SER A 20 18.77 -21.92 -8.69
CA SER A 20 19.15 -23.32 -8.81
C SER A 20 19.56 -23.70 -10.24
N ASP A 21 18.95 -23.08 -11.24
CA ASP A 21 19.02 -23.55 -12.62
C ASP A 21 20.02 -22.77 -13.49
N CYS A 22 20.22 -21.49 -13.19
CA CYS A 22 20.98 -20.57 -14.03
C CYS A 22 22.25 -20.02 -13.37
N LEU A 23 22.57 -20.43 -12.13
CA LEU A 23 23.74 -19.97 -11.37
C LEU A 23 23.84 -18.43 -11.31
N LEU A 24 22.70 -17.77 -11.16
CA LEU A 24 22.67 -16.31 -11.03
C LEU A 24 23.42 -15.87 -9.79
N THR A 25 24.41 -15.01 -9.98
CA THR A 25 25.13 -14.39 -8.86
C THR A 25 24.23 -13.40 -8.13
N GLU A 26 24.45 -13.20 -6.83
CA GLU A 26 23.76 -12.17 -6.04
C GLU A 26 23.84 -10.77 -6.67
N GLY A 27 24.98 -10.43 -7.28
CA GLY A 27 25.15 -9.17 -8.00
C GLY A 27 24.21 -9.02 -9.20
N GLN A 28 24.00 -10.10 -9.96
CA GLN A 28 23.06 -10.09 -11.10
C GLN A 28 21.61 -9.99 -10.63
N LYS A 29 21.23 -10.69 -9.55
CA LYS A 29 19.89 -10.56 -8.95
C LYS A 29 19.64 -9.12 -8.50
N GLN A 30 20.62 -8.50 -7.86
CA GLN A 30 20.53 -7.10 -7.45
C GLN A 30 20.38 -6.16 -8.65
N GLN A 31 21.10 -6.38 -9.74
CA GLN A 31 20.93 -5.61 -10.98
C GLN A 31 19.52 -5.76 -11.58
N LEU A 32 18.96 -6.97 -11.59
CA LEU A 32 17.60 -7.20 -12.06
C LEU A 32 16.57 -6.47 -11.20
N TRP A 33 16.78 -6.45 -9.89
CA TRP A 33 15.96 -5.68 -8.98
C TRP A 33 16.07 -4.15 -9.21
N GLU A 34 17.25 -3.63 -9.49
CA GLU A 34 17.44 -2.22 -9.85
C GLU A 34 16.72 -1.85 -11.14
N ILE A 35 16.79 -2.73 -12.15
CA ILE A 35 16.06 -2.57 -13.41
C ILE A 35 14.55 -2.56 -13.14
N PHE A 36 14.06 -3.49 -12.31
CA PHE A 36 12.66 -3.55 -11.91
C PHE A 36 12.20 -2.25 -11.22
N ASP A 37 12.97 -1.75 -10.25
CA ASP A 37 12.64 -0.53 -9.51
C ASP A 37 12.56 0.67 -10.47
N ILE A 38 13.53 0.83 -11.37
CA ILE A 38 13.54 1.91 -12.38
C ILE A 38 12.37 1.79 -13.35
N ALA A 39 12.08 0.57 -13.84
CA ALA A 39 11.00 0.32 -14.78
C ALA A 39 9.64 0.66 -14.15
N MET A 40 9.39 0.20 -12.92
CA MET A 40 8.16 0.50 -12.19
C MET A 40 7.97 2.00 -11.96
N ASP A 41 9.01 2.71 -11.52
CA ASP A 41 8.96 4.16 -11.32
C ASP A 41 8.61 4.90 -12.63
N ARG A 42 9.23 4.51 -13.75
CA ARG A 42 8.94 5.12 -15.06
C ARG A 42 7.53 4.82 -15.55
N THR A 43 7.12 3.55 -15.49
CA THR A 43 5.78 3.14 -15.96
C THR A 43 4.68 3.85 -15.18
N LEU A 44 4.81 4.00 -13.86
CA LEU A 44 3.83 4.71 -13.05
C LEU A 44 3.85 6.23 -13.27
N ALA A 45 5.00 6.82 -13.60
CA ALA A 45 5.10 8.23 -13.94
C ALA A 45 4.54 8.56 -15.33
N GLU A 46 4.69 7.66 -16.30
CA GLU A 46 4.27 7.84 -17.70
C GLU A 46 2.83 7.40 -17.96
N ALA A 47 2.32 6.44 -17.17
CA ALA A 47 0.96 5.97 -17.34
C ALA A 47 -0.03 7.09 -17.01
N PRO A 48 -0.93 7.48 -17.93
CA PRO A 48 -2.04 8.35 -17.58
C PRO A 48 -2.95 7.58 -16.63
N VAL A 49 -2.79 7.82 -15.33
CA VAL A 49 -3.68 7.25 -14.31
C VAL A 49 -5.03 7.94 -14.46
N ARG A 50 -5.87 7.40 -15.34
CA ARG A 50 -7.24 7.87 -15.58
C ARG A 50 -8.21 7.38 -14.51
N SER A 51 -7.82 6.37 -13.76
CA SER A 51 -8.59 5.86 -12.63
C SER A 51 -8.35 6.71 -11.38
N GLN A 52 -9.40 6.93 -10.60
CA GLN A 52 -9.33 7.59 -9.29
C GLN A 52 -9.68 6.58 -8.21
N VAL A 53 -8.89 6.53 -7.14
CA VAL A 53 -9.22 5.79 -5.92
C VAL A 53 -9.53 6.79 -4.80
N ARG A 54 -10.69 6.66 -4.17
CA ARG A 54 -11.04 7.39 -2.94
C ARG A 54 -11.13 6.40 -1.79
N VAL A 55 -10.46 6.75 -0.70
CA VAL A 55 -10.49 5.96 0.53
C VAL A 55 -11.35 6.69 1.55
N ARG A 56 -12.40 6.03 2.05
CA ARG A 56 -13.23 6.51 3.16
C ARG A 56 -12.97 5.62 4.36
N THR A 57 -12.80 6.24 5.52
CA THR A 57 -12.67 5.55 6.80
C THR A 57 -13.44 6.32 7.86
N SER A 58 -13.95 5.60 8.85
CA SER A 58 -14.60 6.19 10.02
C SER A 58 -13.63 7.09 10.77
N ALA A 59 -14.14 8.12 11.44
CA ALA A 59 -13.32 8.88 12.38
C ALA A 59 -12.76 7.95 13.47
N PRO A 60 -11.57 8.23 14.03
CA PRO A 60 -11.03 7.46 15.13
C PRO A 60 -12.05 7.42 16.26
N SER A 61 -12.51 6.23 16.61
CA SER A 61 -13.38 6.01 17.76
C SER A 61 -12.59 5.23 18.80
N LEU A 62 -12.61 5.73 20.03
CA LEU A 62 -12.23 4.96 21.22
C LEU A 62 -13.29 3.89 21.40
N VAL A 63 -13.23 2.80 20.63
CA VAL A 63 -14.03 1.61 20.91
C VAL A 63 -13.34 0.86 22.04
N GLY A 64 -13.25 1.52 23.20
CA GLY A 64 -13.10 0.83 24.47
C GLY A 64 -14.37 0.03 24.68
N HIS A 65 -14.20 -1.25 24.93
CA HIS A 65 -15.25 -2.19 25.27
C HIS A 65 -16.11 -1.68 26.45
N ALA A 66 -17.13 -0.87 26.16
CA ALA A 66 -18.21 -0.57 27.08
C ALA A 66 -19.39 -1.48 26.74
N THR A 67 -19.34 -2.69 27.30
CA THR A 67 -20.58 -3.34 27.70
C THR A 67 -21.28 -2.39 28.68
N LEU A 68 -22.45 -1.87 28.30
CA LEU A 68 -23.61 -1.63 29.17
C LEU A 68 -24.72 -0.96 28.35
N GLY A 69 -25.91 -1.54 28.44
CA GLY A 69 -27.06 -1.28 27.58
C GLY A 69 -27.66 0.13 27.68
N GLY A 70 -28.44 0.45 26.66
CA GLY A 70 -29.25 1.64 26.56
C GLY A 70 -30.17 1.54 25.35
N GLU A 71 -31.35 0.98 25.56
CA GLU A 71 -32.43 0.84 24.59
C GLU A 71 -32.86 2.20 24.03
N SER A 72 -33.03 2.30 22.69
CA SER A 72 -34.23 2.87 22.07
C SER A 72 -34.09 2.98 20.55
N GLY A 73 -35.05 2.38 19.84
CA GLY A 73 -35.65 3.06 18.67
C GLY A 73 -35.34 2.50 17.27
N LEU A 74 -36.05 1.42 16.92
CA LEU A 74 -36.77 1.22 15.64
C LEU A 74 -36.00 1.44 14.31
N SER A 75 -35.72 0.35 13.60
CA SER A 75 -36.56 -0.08 12.45
C SER A 75 -35.96 -1.30 11.75
N SER A 76 -36.79 -2.34 11.68
CA SER A 76 -36.57 -3.61 11.01
C SER A 76 -36.48 -3.42 9.50
N ILE A 77 -35.35 -3.82 8.89
CA ILE A 77 -35.32 -4.24 7.49
C ILE A 77 -34.49 -5.53 7.45
N ASP A 78 -35.18 -6.65 7.27
CA ASP A 78 -34.61 -7.96 7.05
C ASP A 78 -33.81 -7.95 5.74
N ALA A 79 -32.50 -8.16 5.85
CA ALA A 79 -31.64 -8.56 4.74
C ALA A 79 -31.11 -9.97 5.04
N PRO A 80 -31.13 -10.89 4.06
CA PRO A 80 -30.74 -12.28 4.30
C PRO A 80 -29.26 -12.33 4.65
N THR A 81 -28.97 -12.76 5.88
CA THR A 81 -27.61 -12.95 6.37
C THR A 81 -27.03 -14.18 5.66
N LEU A 82 -26.22 -13.97 4.62
CA LEU A 82 -25.45 -15.04 4.00
C LEU A 82 -24.35 -15.47 4.97
N SER A 83 -24.59 -16.58 5.65
CA SER A 83 -23.64 -17.27 6.53
C SER A 83 -22.53 -17.92 5.70
N THR A 84 -21.31 -17.38 5.76
CA THR A 84 -20.09 -17.97 5.19
C THR A 84 -19.27 -18.69 6.26
N ARG A 85 -19.92 -19.45 7.16
CA ARG A 85 -19.18 -20.38 8.04
C ARG A 85 -18.41 -21.37 7.16
N PRO A 86 -17.07 -21.39 7.20
CA PRO A 86 -16.32 -22.45 6.56
C PRO A 86 -16.71 -23.76 7.24
N ALA A 87 -17.01 -24.79 6.45
CA ALA A 87 -17.09 -26.14 6.99
C ALA A 87 -15.73 -26.46 7.63
N GLU A 88 -15.72 -26.85 8.91
CA GLU A 88 -14.54 -27.36 9.58
C GLU A 88 -13.99 -28.54 8.77
N MET A 89 -12.91 -28.29 8.02
CA MET A 89 -12.05 -29.34 7.51
C MET A 89 -10.95 -29.57 8.54
N GLU A 90 -11.06 -30.68 9.27
CA GLU A 90 -9.98 -31.19 10.09
C GLU A 90 -8.89 -31.75 9.16
N PHE A 91 -7.73 -31.08 9.11
CA PHE A 91 -6.53 -31.61 8.49
C PHE A 91 -5.70 -32.35 9.55
N PRO A 92 -5.27 -33.60 9.31
CA PRO A 92 -4.36 -34.31 10.22
C PRO A 92 -3.01 -33.59 10.30
N LEU A 93 -2.58 -33.28 11.52
CA LEU A 93 -1.26 -32.71 11.83
C LEU A 93 -0.16 -33.78 11.65
N PRO A 94 0.93 -33.48 10.91
CA PRO A 94 2.14 -34.29 10.98
C PRO A 94 2.97 -33.96 12.24
N PRO A 95 3.78 -34.90 12.75
CA PRO A 95 4.56 -34.75 13.98
C PRO A 95 5.76 -33.81 13.81
N SER A 96 6.04 -33.09 14.90
CA SER A 96 7.15 -32.14 15.13
C SER A 96 8.53 -32.62 14.70
N GLU A 97 9.37 -31.68 14.24
CA GLU A 97 10.67 -31.30 14.83
C GLU A 97 11.55 -30.58 13.80
N VAL A 98 11.72 -29.25 13.90
CA VAL A 98 13.04 -28.57 13.80
C VAL A 98 12.96 -27.22 14.52
N THR A 99 13.70 -27.11 15.61
CA THR A 99 13.88 -25.87 16.38
C THR A 99 14.83 -24.94 15.63
N HIS A 100 14.30 -23.90 14.98
CA HIS A 100 15.09 -22.73 14.57
C HIS A 100 14.74 -21.57 15.49
N THR A 101 15.62 -21.31 16.47
CA THR A 101 15.64 -20.07 17.25
C THR A 101 16.02 -18.90 16.35
N VAL A 102 15.03 -18.30 15.69
CA VAL A 102 15.13 -16.94 15.18
C VAL A 102 14.76 -16.03 16.35
N ALA A 103 15.72 -15.25 16.83
CA ALA A 103 15.48 -14.20 17.79
C ALA A 103 14.66 -13.08 17.11
N THR A 104 13.36 -13.27 17.05
CA THR A 104 12.40 -12.19 16.83
C THR A 104 12.32 -11.40 18.13
N THR A 105 12.91 -10.21 18.14
CA THR A 105 12.57 -9.19 19.12
C THR A 105 11.05 -9.02 19.11
N PRO A 106 10.34 -9.30 20.21
CA PRO A 106 8.91 -9.07 20.27
C PRO A 106 8.70 -7.56 20.13
N CYS A 107 8.06 -7.15 19.04
CA CYS A 107 7.48 -5.82 18.96
C CYS A 107 6.33 -5.81 19.97
N ASP A 108 6.64 -5.32 21.16
CA ASP A 108 5.74 -5.11 22.28
C ASP A 108 4.74 -3.99 21.94
N VAL A 109 3.77 -4.31 21.08
CA VAL A 109 2.64 -3.45 20.67
C VAL A 109 1.35 -4.29 20.68
N LEU A 110 1.25 -5.25 21.61
CA LEU A 110 0.07 -6.11 21.74
C LEU A 110 -0.75 -5.84 23.01
N ASP A 111 -0.36 -4.88 23.84
CA ASP A 111 -1.03 -4.58 25.12
C ASP A 111 -1.84 -3.27 25.16
N GLU A 112 -1.98 -2.55 24.03
CA GLU A 112 -2.90 -1.41 23.95
C GLU A 112 -3.86 -1.59 22.77
N GLU A 113 -5.15 -1.40 23.06
CA GLU A 113 -6.26 -1.35 22.11
C GLU A 113 -5.90 -0.40 20.96
N VAL A 114 -5.43 -0.97 19.84
CA VAL A 114 -4.89 -0.19 18.72
C VAL A 114 -6.00 0.68 18.13
N LEU A 115 -5.89 1.99 18.35
CA LEU A 115 -6.82 2.97 17.80
C LEU A 115 -6.48 3.24 16.34
N TYR A 116 -7.45 2.96 15.46
CA TYR A 116 -7.33 3.25 14.04
C TYR A 116 -7.84 4.66 13.73
N PRO A 117 -7.22 5.35 12.75
CA PRO A 117 -6.09 4.94 11.92
C PRO A 117 -4.72 5.04 12.62
N VAL A 118 -3.81 4.11 12.32
CA VAL A 118 -2.42 4.12 12.84
C VAL A 118 -1.50 4.75 11.81
N TYR A 119 -0.71 5.74 12.24
CA TYR A 119 0.28 6.42 11.41
C TYR A 119 1.70 6.13 11.90
N ARG A 120 2.61 5.86 10.97
CA ARG A 120 4.03 5.69 11.26
C ARG A 120 4.88 6.37 10.18
N VAL A 121 5.94 7.03 10.60
CA VAL A 121 6.97 7.55 9.68
C VAL A 121 8.29 6.92 10.04
N LYS A 122 8.97 6.33 9.05
CA LYS A 122 10.32 5.79 9.21
C LYS A 122 11.08 5.96 7.89
N ASP A 123 12.31 6.47 7.96
CA ASP A 123 13.20 6.63 6.80
C ASP A 123 12.57 7.40 5.62
N GLY A 124 11.78 8.43 5.93
CA GLY A 124 11.08 9.25 4.91
C GLY A 124 9.89 8.55 4.22
N MET A 125 9.49 7.37 4.71
CA MET A 125 8.30 6.64 4.25
C MET A 125 7.19 6.73 5.31
N TRP A 126 6.02 7.17 4.86
CA TRP A 126 4.80 7.13 5.64
C TRP A 126 4.12 5.77 5.49
N THR A 127 3.66 5.21 6.59
CA THR A 127 2.82 4.02 6.64
C THR A 127 1.52 4.35 7.37
N ILE A 128 0.39 4.04 6.76
CA ILE A 128 -0.95 4.24 7.32
C ILE A 128 -1.63 2.88 7.39
N LEU A 129 -2.19 2.51 8.54
CA LEU A 129 -3.01 1.32 8.69
C LEU A 129 -4.44 1.74 9.05
N LEU A 130 -5.39 1.34 8.21
CA LEU A 130 -6.82 1.60 8.36
C LEU A 130 -7.55 0.30 8.70
N LYS A 131 -8.62 0.41 9.48
CA LYS A 131 -9.58 -0.67 9.75
C LYS A 131 -10.94 -0.32 9.15
N ASP A 132 -11.61 -1.32 8.58
CA ASP A 132 -12.89 -1.22 7.88
C ASP A 132 -12.98 -0.11 6.79
N PRO A 133 -11.95 0.14 5.95
CA PRO A 133 -12.04 1.18 4.94
C PRO A 133 -12.97 0.80 3.78
N ILE A 134 -13.61 1.82 3.22
CA ILE A 134 -14.40 1.73 1.99
C ILE A 134 -13.62 2.41 0.87
N LEU A 135 -13.31 1.64 -0.18
CA LEU A 135 -12.67 2.13 -1.39
C LEU A 135 -13.73 2.40 -2.47
N GLU A 136 -13.70 3.59 -3.05
CA GLU A 136 -14.44 3.91 -4.27
C GLU A 136 -13.43 4.04 -5.42
N LEU A 137 -13.53 3.15 -6.40
CA LEU A 137 -12.71 3.15 -7.61
C LEU A 137 -13.54 3.70 -8.76
N THR A 138 -13.12 4.84 -9.32
CA THR A 138 -13.68 5.37 -10.56
C THR A 138 -12.72 5.06 -11.70
N ASP A 139 -13.19 4.35 -12.73
CA ASP A 139 -12.37 4.00 -13.88
C ASP A 139 -12.26 5.15 -14.90
N ALA A 140 -11.56 4.90 -16.01
CA ALA A 140 -11.42 5.88 -17.09
C ALA A 140 -12.73 6.17 -17.85
N THR A 141 -13.74 5.31 -17.72
CA THR A 141 -15.05 5.47 -18.35
C THR A 141 -16.04 6.22 -17.45
N GLY A 142 -15.68 6.44 -16.19
CA GLY A 142 -16.52 7.04 -15.15
C GLY A 142 -17.33 6.02 -14.36
N SER A 143 -17.21 4.73 -14.66
CA SER A 143 -17.83 3.66 -13.86
C SER A 143 -17.21 3.65 -12.47
N THR A 144 -18.06 3.51 -11.44
CA THR A 144 -17.62 3.52 -10.05
C THR A 144 -17.94 2.19 -9.38
N GLU A 145 -16.91 1.58 -8.79
CA GLU A 145 -17.00 0.35 -8.01
C GLU A 145 -16.68 0.65 -6.54
N THR A 146 -17.37 -0.03 -5.62
CA THR A 146 -17.14 0.12 -4.18
C THR A 146 -16.65 -1.19 -3.58
N ILE A 147 -15.52 -1.15 -2.89
CA ILE A 147 -14.88 -2.30 -2.25
C ILE A 147 -14.80 -2.03 -0.75
N ARG A 148 -15.26 -2.96 0.07
CA ARG A 148 -15.10 -2.93 1.53
C ARG A 148 -13.97 -3.86 1.93
N LEU A 149 -13.05 -3.39 2.75
CA LEU A 149 -11.94 -4.19 3.26
C LEU A 149 -11.99 -4.18 4.78
N ASP A 150 -11.51 -5.25 5.40
CA ASP A 150 -11.34 -5.28 6.86
C ASP A 150 -10.15 -4.41 7.29
N TYR A 151 -9.09 -4.40 6.48
CA TYR A 151 -7.88 -3.63 6.74
C TYR A 151 -7.25 -3.10 5.44
N LEU A 152 -6.62 -1.93 5.51
CA LEU A 152 -5.80 -1.38 4.43
C LEU A 152 -4.51 -0.80 4.98
N LYS A 153 -3.37 -1.31 4.49
CA LYS A 153 -2.05 -0.76 4.75
C LYS A 153 -1.59 0.05 3.55
N VAL A 154 -1.26 1.32 3.75
CA VAL A 154 -0.82 2.24 2.71
C VAL A 154 0.61 2.67 3.01
N TYR A 155 1.48 2.54 2.01
CA TYR A 155 2.84 3.09 2.05
C TYR A 155 2.92 4.29 1.12
N LEU A 156 3.40 5.41 1.63
CA LEU A 156 3.60 6.64 0.85
C LEU A 156 5.05 7.07 0.97
N LYS A 157 5.65 7.41 -0.17
CA LYS A 157 6.96 8.05 -0.24
C LYS A 157 6.76 9.42 -0.84
N GLU A 158 7.42 10.40 -0.24
CA GLU A 158 7.38 11.76 -0.75
C GLU A 158 7.93 11.79 -2.19
N VAL A 159 7.10 12.27 -3.11
CA VAL A 159 7.54 12.56 -4.47
C VAL A 159 8.13 13.96 -4.43
N VAL A 160 9.45 14.05 -4.20
CA VAL A 160 10.16 15.31 -4.35
C VAL A 160 10.14 15.66 -5.83
N SER A 161 9.14 16.44 -6.25
CA SER A 161 9.11 17.03 -7.57
C SER A 161 10.38 17.84 -7.72
N ARG A 162 11.34 17.34 -8.52
CA ARG A 162 12.46 18.13 -9.01
C ARG A 162 11.86 19.21 -9.91
N SER A 163 11.38 20.29 -9.30
CA SER A 163 10.95 21.47 -10.03
C SER A 163 12.12 21.88 -10.90
N ALA A 164 11.90 21.85 -12.21
CA ALA A 164 12.83 22.33 -13.19
C ALA A 164 13.33 23.71 -12.76
N THR A 165 14.64 23.85 -12.60
CA THR A 165 15.30 25.14 -12.50
C THR A 165 14.96 25.92 -13.76
N SER A 166 13.89 26.73 -13.72
CA SER A 166 13.58 27.68 -14.76
C SER A 166 14.67 28.74 -14.72
N VAL A 167 15.75 28.53 -15.46
CA VAL A 167 16.70 29.58 -15.80
C VAL A 167 15.91 30.56 -16.67
N SER A 168 15.39 31.62 -16.06
CA SER A 168 14.84 32.75 -16.78
C SER A 168 15.99 33.49 -17.46
N ALA A 169 16.44 32.98 -18.60
CA ALA A 169 17.30 33.69 -19.52
C ALA A 169 16.47 34.80 -20.18
N SER A 170 16.37 35.97 -19.53
CA SER A 170 15.76 37.15 -20.14
C SER A 170 16.75 37.79 -21.13
N SER A 171 16.86 37.22 -22.32
CA SER A 171 17.44 37.89 -23.47
C SER A 171 16.44 38.93 -24.01
N ARG A 172 16.60 40.21 -23.67
CA ARG A 172 16.00 41.32 -24.44
C ARG A 172 17.09 42.20 -25.03
N LYS A 173 17.58 41.74 -26.17
CA LYS A 173 18.24 42.53 -27.20
C LYS A 173 17.17 43.39 -27.90
N LYS A 174 17.17 44.71 -27.74
CA LYS A 174 16.46 45.61 -28.68
C LYS A 174 17.35 46.80 -29.07
N ARG A 175 17.39 47.00 -30.38
CA ARG A 175 18.28 47.84 -31.19
C ARG A 175 17.87 49.33 -31.15
N LYS A 176 18.87 50.22 -31.10
CA LYS A 176 19.20 51.30 -32.08
C LYS A 176 18.15 52.42 -32.34
N ARG A 177 18.47 53.70 -32.06
CA ARG A 177 18.80 54.81 -33.04
C ARG A 177 18.79 56.24 -32.44
N SER A 178 19.85 56.99 -32.80
CA SER A 178 19.96 58.41 -33.26
C SER A 178 19.68 59.66 -32.37
N ARG A 179 20.78 60.45 -32.20
CA ARG A 179 20.99 61.92 -32.39
C ARG A 179 20.30 62.92 -31.43
N PRO A 180 20.81 64.17 -31.25
CA PRO A 180 21.61 65.05 -32.14
C PRO A 180 23.13 64.89 -32.04
#